data_AF-A0A4Y8Q295-F1
#
_entry.id   AF-A0A4Y8Q295-F1
#
_cell.length_a   1.000
_cell.length_b   1.000
_cell.length_c   1.000
_cell.angle_alpha   90.00
_cell.angle_beta   90.00
_cell.angle_gamma   90.00
#
_symmetry.space_group_name_H-M   'P 1'
#
loop_
_entity.id
_entity.type
_entity.pdbx_description
1 polymer ?
#
loop_
_entity_poly.entity_id
_entity_poly.type
_entity_poly.pdbx_seq_one_letter_code
_entity_poly.pdbx_strand_id
1 'polypeptide(L)'
;MQIHVVQRGQSLYSIAQAYGIDWSAIAEANRIDPQQTLVIGQALVVPVAGSYYWVQPGDSLYLISRKTGVPVATLAEVNGIDAAKPLNVGQRLYLPPKPKRAAEVNAYIEPRGGAVSPALANSAREAAPHLTYLAPFSFRIQRDGTLAPPPLDDLRAIAAQSGVTLMMVVTNLENDQFSADLGHLILSDEALQNKLLDNILATAERLGFRDIHFDIEHLLPADREAYNSFLRKAAARIHEKGYLISTALAPKTSAAQSGEWYSAHDYKAHGEIVDFVIIMTYEWGYSGGPPMAVSPIGPVRRVLQYALSEMPASKIMMGQNLYGYDWTLPYKPGGAYAKAVSPQAAIGLARKYHAQIMYDYTAQAPNFHYWDEDGREHVVWFEDARSIQAKFDLLKELGLRGISYWKLGLAFPQNWLLIDDNFNVVKK
;
A
#
# COMPACT_ATOMS: atom_id res chain seq x y z
N MET A 1 -5.88 7.59 -16.29
CA MET A 1 -4.63 8.38 -16.31
C MET A 1 -3.57 7.57 -17.04
N GLN A 2 -2.62 8.24 -17.68
CA GLN A 2 -1.53 7.58 -18.39
C GLN A 2 -0.26 7.57 -17.54
N ILE A 3 0.46 6.46 -17.52
CA ILE A 3 1.81 6.40 -16.95
C ILE A 3 2.83 6.58 -18.08
N HIS A 4 3.70 7.58 -17.96
CA HIS A 4 4.78 7.86 -18.90
C HIS A 4 6.14 7.61 -18.24
N VAL A 5 7.02 6.86 -18.88
CA VAL A 5 8.39 6.63 -18.40
C VAL A 5 9.32 7.57 -19.15
N VAL A 6 9.99 8.45 -18.42
CA VAL A 6 10.90 9.45 -18.99
C VAL A 6 12.06 8.76 -19.73
N GLN A 7 12.26 9.18 -20.97
CA GLN A 7 13.35 8.78 -21.85
C GLN A 7 14.40 9.89 -21.95
N ARG A 8 15.59 9.53 -22.44
CA ARG A 8 16.69 10.48 -22.66
C ARG A 8 16.23 11.65 -23.54
N GLY A 9 16.51 12.87 -23.09
CA GLY A 9 16.24 14.10 -23.84
C GLY A 9 14.82 14.64 -23.71
N GLN A 10 13.93 13.96 -22.99
CA GLN A 10 12.58 14.47 -22.76
C GLN A 10 12.55 15.55 -21.68
N SER A 11 11.66 16.52 -21.87
CA SER A 11 11.26 17.54 -20.90
C SER A 11 9.77 17.44 -20.61
N LEU A 12 9.30 18.12 -19.56
CA LEU A 12 7.86 18.24 -19.29
C LEU A 12 7.11 18.80 -20.51
N TYR A 13 7.71 19.76 -21.24
CA TYR A 13 7.13 20.32 -22.46
C TYR A 13 6.98 19.27 -23.57
N SER A 14 8.04 18.52 -23.89
CA SER A 14 7.96 17.51 -24.96
C SER A 14 7.00 16.38 -24.63
N ILE A 15 6.91 16.00 -23.34
CA ILE A 15 5.97 14.97 -22.87
C ILE A 15 4.54 15.51 -22.98
N ALA A 16 4.28 16.72 -22.47
CA ALA A 16 2.97 17.34 -22.54
C ALA A 16 2.47 17.50 -23.99
N GLN A 17 3.34 17.90 -24.90
CA GLN A 17 3.03 17.97 -26.33
C GLN A 17 2.62 16.60 -26.92
N ALA A 18 3.29 15.52 -26.52
CA ALA A 18 2.97 14.17 -26.98
C ALA A 18 1.56 13.69 -26.52
N TYR A 19 1.09 14.22 -25.39
CA TYR A 19 -0.22 13.90 -24.81
C TYR A 19 -1.30 14.97 -25.07
N GLY A 20 -0.93 16.12 -25.63
CA GLY A 20 -1.86 17.22 -25.93
C GLY A 20 -2.41 17.91 -24.68
N ILE A 21 -1.61 18.03 -23.62
CA ILE A 21 -1.98 18.74 -22.38
C ILE A 21 -0.96 19.83 -22.04
N ASP A 22 -1.29 20.67 -21.05
CA ASP A 22 -0.34 21.64 -20.51
C ASP A 22 0.72 20.95 -19.63
N TRP A 23 1.98 21.39 -19.74
CA TRP A 23 3.08 20.80 -18.99
C TRP A 23 2.97 21.05 -17.48
N SER A 24 2.33 22.15 -17.06
CA SER A 24 2.14 22.48 -15.65
C SER A 24 1.21 21.50 -14.96
N ALA A 25 0.23 20.93 -15.68
CA ALA A 25 -0.63 19.87 -15.15
C ALA A 25 0.17 18.59 -14.84
N ILE A 26 1.17 18.25 -15.66
CA ILE A 26 2.09 17.14 -15.36
C ILE A 26 2.95 17.47 -14.13
N ALA A 27 3.47 18.70 -14.06
CA ALA A 27 4.31 19.13 -12.94
C ALA A 27 3.54 19.07 -11.61
N GLU A 28 2.32 19.60 -11.57
CA GLU A 28 1.46 19.61 -10.39
C GLU A 28 1.07 18.19 -9.95
N ALA A 29 0.57 17.36 -10.88
CA ALA A 29 0.16 15.98 -10.60
C ALA A 29 1.30 15.13 -10.01
N ASN A 30 2.55 15.39 -10.42
CA ASN A 30 3.72 14.63 -9.98
C ASN A 30 4.55 15.34 -8.92
N ARG A 31 4.12 16.54 -8.46
CA ARG A 31 4.88 17.42 -7.55
C ARG A 31 6.33 17.61 -7.99
N ILE A 32 6.50 17.91 -9.26
CA ILE A 32 7.82 18.18 -9.86
C ILE A 32 8.03 19.69 -9.82
N ASP A 33 9.15 20.10 -9.24
CA ASP A 33 9.65 21.46 -9.41
C ASP A 33 10.04 21.65 -10.89
N PRO A 34 9.38 22.57 -11.63
CA PRO A 34 9.67 22.80 -13.05
C PRO A 34 11.11 23.24 -13.35
N GLN A 35 11.86 23.70 -12.34
CA GLN A 35 13.27 24.05 -12.47
C GLN A 35 14.21 22.84 -12.42
N GLN A 36 13.72 21.68 -11.98
CA GLN A 36 14.50 20.46 -11.89
C GLN A 36 14.47 19.66 -13.20
N THR A 37 15.58 19.01 -13.52
CA THR A 37 15.64 18.06 -14.64
C THR A 37 14.86 16.78 -14.32
N LEU A 38 14.27 16.18 -15.35
CA LEU A 38 13.68 14.84 -15.24
C LEU A 38 14.79 13.78 -15.17
N VAL A 39 14.50 12.66 -14.51
CA VAL A 39 15.42 11.51 -14.41
C VAL A 39 15.03 10.46 -15.44
N ILE A 40 16.00 9.92 -16.18
CA ILE A 40 15.73 8.82 -17.13
C ILE A 40 15.17 7.62 -16.35
N GLY A 41 14.05 7.08 -16.81
CA GLY A 41 13.34 5.99 -16.17
C GLY A 41 12.36 6.42 -15.06
N GLN A 42 12.27 7.72 -14.73
CA GLN A 42 11.24 8.25 -13.82
C GLN A 42 9.84 8.01 -14.41
N ALA A 43 8.93 7.45 -13.62
CA ALA A 43 7.54 7.29 -14.02
C ALA A 43 6.71 8.51 -13.61
N LEU A 44 5.99 9.08 -14.56
CA LEU A 44 5.09 10.22 -14.39
C LEU A 44 3.65 9.77 -14.64
N VAL A 45 2.72 10.30 -13.84
CA VAL A 45 1.29 10.23 -14.14
C VAL A 45 0.92 11.46 -14.98
N VAL A 46 0.39 11.22 -16.17
CA VAL A 46 -0.12 12.25 -17.07
C VAL A 46 -1.64 12.31 -16.89
N PRO A 47 -2.22 13.44 -16.42
CA PRO A 47 -3.62 13.55 -16.02
C PRO A 47 -4.56 13.69 -17.24
N VAL A 48 -4.53 12.70 -18.14
CA VAL A 48 -5.49 12.55 -19.24
C VAL A 48 -6.57 11.55 -18.88
N ALA A 49 -7.78 11.78 -19.40
CA ALA A 49 -8.84 10.79 -19.39
C ALA A 49 -8.44 9.62 -20.31
N GLY A 50 -8.55 8.39 -19.82
CA GLY A 50 -8.11 7.21 -20.56
C GLY A 50 -6.60 7.07 -20.56
N SER A 51 -6.07 6.46 -21.62
CA SER A 51 -4.64 6.26 -21.85
C SER A 51 -4.37 6.12 -23.35
N TYR A 52 -3.09 6.06 -23.73
CA TYR A 52 -2.66 5.88 -25.10
C TYR A 52 -1.71 4.69 -25.22
N TYR A 53 -1.85 3.95 -26.31
CA TYR A 53 -1.00 2.84 -26.69
C TYR A 53 -0.31 3.14 -28.02
N TRP A 54 1.00 2.97 -28.08
CA TRP A 54 1.76 3.07 -29.33
C TRP A 54 1.97 1.68 -29.88
N VAL A 55 1.45 1.43 -31.08
CA VAL A 55 1.53 0.15 -31.78
C VAL A 55 2.99 -0.27 -31.93
N GLN A 56 3.31 -1.47 -31.45
CA GLN A 56 4.62 -2.10 -31.53
C GLN A 56 4.70 -3.05 -32.75
N PRO A 57 5.92 -3.40 -33.21
CA PRO A 57 6.08 -4.44 -34.23
C PRO A 57 5.36 -5.74 -33.84
N GLY A 58 4.54 -6.27 -34.75
CA GLY A 58 3.77 -7.50 -34.54
C GLY A 58 2.42 -7.32 -33.83
N ASP A 59 2.07 -6.10 -33.41
CA ASP A 59 0.77 -5.84 -32.82
C ASP A 59 -0.38 -5.96 -33.83
N SER A 60 -1.52 -6.43 -33.32
CA SER A 60 -2.83 -6.35 -33.98
C SER A 60 -3.86 -5.84 -32.96
N LEU A 61 -5.02 -5.36 -33.42
CA LEU A 61 -6.08 -4.96 -32.49
C LEU A 61 -6.51 -6.11 -31.58
N TYR A 62 -6.47 -7.35 -32.06
CA TYR A 62 -6.74 -8.53 -31.25
C TYR A 62 -5.73 -8.70 -30.10
N LEU A 63 -4.43 -8.60 -30.40
CA LEU A 63 -3.38 -8.73 -29.38
C LEU A 63 -3.41 -7.56 -28.39
N ILE A 64 -3.62 -6.34 -28.87
CA ILE A 64 -3.76 -5.15 -28.02
C ILE A 64 -5.01 -5.26 -27.14
N SER A 65 -6.13 -5.75 -27.69
CA SER A 65 -7.36 -5.99 -26.94
C SER A 65 -7.13 -6.98 -25.80
N ARG A 66 -6.47 -8.10 -26.07
CA ARG A 66 -6.11 -9.11 -25.06
C ARG A 66 -5.17 -8.56 -23.99
N LYS A 67 -4.21 -7.71 -24.38
CA LYS A 67 -3.23 -7.09 -23.47
C LYS A 67 -3.85 -6.00 -22.59
N THR A 68 -4.76 -5.21 -23.13
CA THR A 68 -5.31 -4.02 -22.45
C THR A 68 -6.65 -4.29 -21.76
N GLY A 69 -7.38 -5.32 -22.18
CA GLY A 69 -8.74 -5.62 -21.76
C GLY A 69 -9.82 -4.80 -22.48
N VAL A 70 -9.44 -3.93 -23.44
CA VAL A 70 -10.40 -3.14 -24.22
C VAL A 70 -10.87 -3.96 -25.42
N PRO A 71 -12.17 -4.17 -25.65
CA PRO A 71 -12.65 -4.96 -26.79
C PRO A 71 -12.19 -4.40 -28.15
N VAL A 72 -11.92 -5.29 -29.11
CA VAL A 72 -11.47 -4.91 -30.47
C VAL A 72 -12.43 -3.92 -31.14
N ALA A 73 -13.74 -4.17 -31.05
CA ALA A 73 -14.75 -3.28 -31.63
C ALA A 73 -14.67 -1.87 -31.02
N THR A 74 -14.54 -1.78 -29.70
CA THR A 74 -14.36 -0.50 -29.00
C THR A 74 -13.06 0.19 -29.40
N LEU A 75 -11.93 -0.54 -29.48
CA LEU A 75 -10.66 0.02 -29.95
C LEU A 75 -10.76 0.59 -31.36
N ALA A 76 -11.42 -0.13 -32.27
CA ALA A 76 -11.62 0.30 -33.64
C ALA A 76 -12.49 1.57 -33.72
N GLU A 77 -13.63 1.55 -33.02
CA GLU A 77 -14.60 2.65 -32.98
C GLU A 77 -13.99 3.94 -32.41
N VAL A 78 -13.41 3.89 -31.21
CA VAL A 78 -12.90 5.10 -30.53
C VAL A 78 -11.66 5.70 -31.21
N ASN A 79 -10.98 4.91 -32.05
CA ASN A 79 -9.84 5.36 -32.83
C ASN A 79 -10.18 5.66 -34.29
N GLY A 80 -11.43 5.45 -34.72
CA GLY A 80 -11.86 5.65 -36.11
C GLY A 80 -11.09 4.80 -37.11
N ILE A 81 -10.72 3.57 -36.75
CA ILE A 81 -9.94 2.65 -37.60
C ILE A 81 -10.74 1.42 -37.98
N ASP A 82 -10.46 0.89 -39.16
CA ASP A 82 -11.06 -0.35 -39.65
C ASP A 82 -10.44 -1.55 -38.93
N ALA A 83 -11.27 -2.34 -38.24
CA ALA A 83 -10.82 -3.49 -37.46
C ALA A 83 -10.18 -4.61 -38.31
N ALA A 84 -10.46 -4.64 -39.62
CA ALA A 84 -9.90 -5.62 -40.55
C ALA A 84 -8.53 -5.21 -41.12
N LYS A 85 -8.09 -3.96 -40.91
CA LYS A 85 -6.83 -3.46 -41.48
C LYS A 85 -5.65 -3.65 -40.52
N PRO A 86 -4.44 -3.88 -41.06
CA PRO A 86 -3.24 -3.91 -40.24
C PRO A 86 -2.95 -2.54 -39.60
N LEU A 87 -2.31 -2.57 -38.43
CA LEU A 87 -1.88 -1.37 -37.72
C LEU A 87 -0.49 -0.94 -38.17
N ASN A 88 -0.24 0.37 -38.19
CA ASN A 88 1.09 0.90 -38.47
C ASN A 88 1.90 0.97 -37.17
N VAL A 89 3.15 0.49 -37.21
CA VAL A 89 4.06 0.63 -36.06
C VAL A 89 4.22 2.12 -35.72
N GLY A 90 4.13 2.45 -34.44
CA GLY A 90 4.16 3.82 -33.92
C GLY A 90 2.81 4.55 -33.97
N GLN A 91 1.77 3.96 -34.58
CA GLN A 91 0.42 4.52 -34.53
C GLN A 91 -0.04 4.63 -33.07
N ARG A 92 -0.54 5.82 -32.72
CA ARG A 92 -1.09 6.10 -31.39
C ARG A 92 -2.56 5.70 -31.36
N LEU A 93 -2.92 4.81 -30.46
CA LEU A 93 -4.29 4.38 -30.18
C LEU A 93 -4.73 4.92 -28.82
N TYR A 94 -5.87 5.59 -28.78
CA TYR A 94 -6.58 5.92 -27.57
C TYR A 94 -7.22 4.67 -26.96
N LEU A 95 -7.03 4.51 -25.66
CA LEU A 95 -7.66 3.51 -24.83
C LEU A 95 -8.62 4.24 -23.87
N PRO A 96 -9.94 3.96 -23.92
CA PRO A 96 -10.88 4.60 -23.02
C PRO A 96 -10.59 4.22 -21.55
N PRO A 97 -11.00 5.07 -20.58
CA PRO A 97 -10.89 4.74 -19.17
C PRO A 97 -11.52 3.38 -18.87
N LYS A 98 -10.82 2.56 -18.08
CA LYS A 98 -11.40 1.31 -17.59
C LYS A 98 -12.49 1.62 -16.56
N PRO A 99 -13.58 0.84 -16.49
CA PRO A 99 -14.56 0.97 -15.43
C PRO A 99 -13.87 0.88 -14.05
N LYS A 100 -14.17 1.84 -13.18
CA LYS A 100 -13.74 1.82 -11.79
C LYS A 100 -14.61 0.83 -11.04
N ARG A 101 -13.98 0.02 -10.17
CA ARG A 101 -14.72 -0.80 -9.20
C ARG A 101 -14.67 -0.17 -7.82
N ALA A 102 -15.62 -0.51 -6.96
CA ALA A 102 -15.52 -0.15 -5.55
C ALA A 102 -14.31 -0.85 -4.91
N ALA A 103 -13.60 -0.12 -4.05
CA ALA A 103 -12.54 -0.67 -3.20
C ALA A 103 -12.48 0.10 -1.88
N GLU A 104 -12.12 -0.59 -0.81
CA GLU A 104 -11.80 0.05 0.46
C GLU A 104 -10.30 0.40 0.51
N VAL A 105 -9.97 1.56 1.06
CA VAL A 105 -8.59 2.04 1.15
C VAL A 105 -8.29 2.40 2.60
N ASN A 106 -7.30 1.75 3.20
CA ASN A 106 -6.79 2.10 4.52
C ASN A 106 -5.42 2.76 4.39
N ALA A 107 -5.09 3.67 5.31
CA ALA A 107 -3.72 4.11 5.49
C ALA A 107 -3.38 4.24 6.98
N TYR A 108 -2.29 3.59 7.38
CA TYR A 108 -1.70 3.78 8.70
C TYR A 108 -0.97 5.11 8.77
N ILE A 109 -1.00 5.72 9.95
CA ILE A 109 -0.19 6.89 10.29
C ILE A 109 0.50 6.62 11.62
N GLU A 110 1.81 6.81 11.69
CA GLU A 110 2.61 6.53 12.90
C GLU A 110 3.23 7.85 13.42
N PRO A 111 2.49 8.62 14.23
CA PRO A 111 3.06 9.73 15.00
C PRO A 111 4.10 9.20 15.98
N ARG A 112 5.25 9.88 16.06
CA ARG A 112 6.29 9.60 17.04
C ARG A 112 6.43 10.77 18.00
N GLY A 113 6.70 10.49 19.27
CA GLY A 113 6.75 11.49 20.33
C GLY A 113 5.37 11.80 20.91
N GLY A 114 5.21 13.02 21.46
CA GLY A 114 4.01 13.40 22.20
C GLY A 114 2.89 14.07 21.37
N ALA A 115 3.10 14.32 20.08
CA ALA A 115 2.16 15.02 19.21
C ALA A 115 2.28 14.57 17.75
N VAL A 116 1.20 14.72 16.98
CA VAL A 116 1.22 14.58 15.52
C VAL A 116 2.00 15.76 14.91
N SER A 117 3.07 15.47 14.18
CA SER A 117 3.86 16.52 13.54
C SER A 117 3.07 17.23 12.42
N PRO A 118 3.35 18.51 12.12
CA PRO A 118 2.69 19.21 11.02
C PRO A 118 2.80 18.50 9.66
N ALA A 119 3.95 17.86 9.40
CA ALA A 119 4.16 17.08 8.18
C ALA A 119 3.23 15.86 8.11
N LEU A 120 3.05 15.13 9.22
CA LEU A 120 2.14 14.00 9.30
C LEU A 120 0.67 14.45 9.19
N ALA A 121 0.29 15.55 9.84
CA ALA A 121 -1.06 16.11 9.73
C ALA A 121 -1.37 16.55 8.28
N ASN A 122 -0.42 17.18 7.59
CA ASN A 122 -0.58 17.54 6.18
C ASN A 122 -0.68 16.31 5.27
N SER A 123 0.12 15.27 5.52
CA SER A 123 0.00 14.02 4.79
C SER A 123 -1.36 13.34 5.02
N ALA A 124 -1.93 13.44 6.22
CA ALA A 124 -3.27 12.95 6.51
C ALA A 124 -4.34 13.74 5.77
N ARG A 125 -4.26 15.08 5.74
CA ARG A 125 -5.19 15.94 4.99
C ARG A 125 -5.17 15.65 3.48
N GLU A 126 -3.99 15.41 2.93
CA GLU A 126 -3.82 15.03 1.53
C GLU A 126 -4.44 13.66 1.23
N ALA A 127 -4.19 12.67 2.08
CA ALA A 127 -4.63 11.30 1.80
C ALA A 127 -6.12 11.09 2.07
N ALA A 128 -6.69 11.72 3.12
CA ALA A 128 -8.02 11.43 3.63
C ALA A 128 -9.17 11.42 2.57
N PRO A 129 -9.21 12.32 1.58
CA PRO A 129 -10.19 12.23 0.50
C PRO A 129 -10.20 10.87 -0.23
N HIS A 130 -9.06 10.20 -0.30
CA HIS A 130 -8.85 8.92 -0.99
C HIS A 130 -8.99 7.70 -0.08
N LEU A 131 -9.36 7.86 1.20
CA LEU A 131 -9.41 6.77 2.18
C LEU A 131 -10.84 6.36 2.54
N THR A 132 -11.02 5.08 2.83
CA THR A 132 -12.12 4.54 3.64
C THR A 132 -11.78 4.61 5.12
N TYR A 133 -10.53 4.25 5.47
CA TYR A 133 -10.05 4.17 6.84
C TYR A 133 -8.77 5.00 7.05
N LEU A 134 -8.68 5.68 8.18
CA LEU A 134 -7.46 6.29 8.70
C LEU A 134 -7.10 5.60 10.02
N ALA A 135 -5.88 5.07 10.11
CA ALA A 135 -5.47 4.17 11.19
C ALA A 135 -4.26 4.73 11.97
N PRO A 136 -4.48 5.54 13.03
CA PRO A 136 -3.41 5.98 13.93
C PRO A 136 -2.75 4.80 14.65
N PHE A 137 -1.46 4.62 14.41
CA PHE A 137 -0.64 3.56 14.95
C PHE A 137 0.12 4.05 16.19
N SER A 138 -0.10 3.50 17.39
CA SER A 138 -1.14 2.54 17.76
C SER A 138 -1.56 2.73 19.23
N PHE A 139 -2.71 2.16 19.60
CA PHE A 139 -3.09 1.96 20.99
C PHE A 139 -2.35 0.71 21.50
N ARG A 140 -1.39 0.91 22.40
CA ARG A 140 -0.55 -0.18 22.94
C ARG A 140 -1.21 -0.78 24.17
N ILE A 141 -1.46 -2.08 24.14
CA ILE A 141 -2.03 -2.81 25.27
C ILE A 141 -1.03 -2.80 26.43
N GLN A 142 -1.52 -2.50 27.63
CA GLN A 142 -0.75 -2.61 28.86
C GLN A 142 -1.08 -3.94 29.57
N ARG A 143 -0.14 -4.44 30.37
CA ARG A 143 -0.29 -5.71 31.11
C ARG A 143 -1.50 -5.75 32.06
N ASP A 144 -2.04 -4.61 32.44
CA ASP A 144 -3.23 -4.50 33.27
C ASP A 144 -4.54 -4.36 32.47
N GLY A 145 -4.49 -4.46 31.14
CA GLY A 145 -5.64 -4.37 30.25
C GLY A 145 -6.05 -2.94 29.88
N THR A 146 -5.29 -1.93 30.30
CA THR A 146 -5.47 -0.55 29.81
C THR A 146 -4.78 -0.34 28.46
N LEU A 147 -5.01 0.82 27.85
CA LEU A 147 -4.43 1.19 26.55
C LEU A 147 -3.60 2.46 26.71
N ALA A 148 -2.36 2.44 26.22
CA ALA A 148 -1.60 3.66 25.98
C ALA A 148 -1.93 4.18 24.57
N PRO A 149 -2.64 5.31 24.42
CA PRO A 149 -3.04 5.83 23.12
C PRO A 149 -1.86 6.46 22.37
N PRO A 150 -1.89 6.49 21.02
CA PRO A 150 -0.98 7.32 20.25
C PRO A 150 -1.43 8.79 20.31
N PRO A 151 -0.56 9.74 19.91
CA PRO A 151 -1.00 11.09 19.61
C PRO A 151 -2.08 11.08 18.51
N LEU A 152 -3.19 11.78 18.75
CA LEU A 152 -4.32 11.85 17.81
C LEU A 152 -4.54 13.24 17.24
N ASP A 153 -4.24 14.30 18.00
CA ASP A 153 -4.37 15.72 17.62
C ASP A 153 -5.57 15.97 16.65
N ASP A 154 -5.28 16.54 15.48
CA ASP A 154 -6.27 16.88 14.45
C ASP A 154 -6.74 15.69 13.60
N LEU A 155 -6.19 14.48 13.77
CA LEU A 155 -6.50 13.33 12.89
C LEU A 155 -7.99 12.98 12.90
N ARG A 156 -8.65 13.18 14.04
CA ARG A 156 -10.10 12.99 14.18
C ARG A 156 -10.89 14.00 13.35
N ALA A 157 -10.49 15.26 13.38
CA ALA A 157 -11.13 16.32 12.59
C ALA A 157 -10.90 16.10 11.09
N ILE A 158 -9.67 15.72 10.70
CA ILE A 158 -9.32 15.40 9.31
C ILE A 158 -10.17 14.26 8.77
N ALA A 159 -10.32 13.18 9.55
CA ALA A 159 -11.15 12.04 9.17
C ALA A 159 -12.62 12.44 9.01
N ALA A 160 -13.18 13.17 9.99
CA ALA A 160 -14.57 13.62 9.96
C ALA A 160 -14.88 14.54 8.76
N GLN A 161 -13.98 15.48 8.44
CA GLN A 161 -14.14 16.40 7.31
C GLN A 161 -14.12 15.69 5.94
N SER A 162 -13.48 14.51 5.86
CA SER A 162 -13.30 13.75 4.62
C SER A 162 -14.20 12.51 4.52
N GLY A 163 -15.13 12.33 5.48
CA GLY A 163 -15.99 11.15 5.57
C GLY A 163 -15.23 9.83 5.73
N VAL A 164 -14.08 9.88 6.42
CA VAL A 164 -13.20 8.72 6.64
C VAL A 164 -13.53 8.09 7.99
N THR A 165 -13.66 6.78 8.03
CA THR A 165 -13.81 6.04 9.28
C THR A 165 -12.46 5.95 9.99
N LEU A 166 -12.42 6.28 11.29
CA LEU A 166 -11.26 6.01 12.11
C LEU A 166 -11.18 4.52 12.49
N MET A 167 -10.01 3.92 12.24
CA MET A 167 -9.65 2.54 12.59
C MET A 167 -8.75 2.54 13.83
N MET A 168 -9.18 1.85 14.90
CA MET A 168 -8.48 1.78 16.17
C MET A 168 -7.45 0.65 16.10
N VAL A 169 -6.19 0.99 15.83
CA VAL A 169 -5.11 0.00 15.81
C VAL A 169 -4.73 -0.36 17.24
N VAL A 170 -4.93 -1.61 17.62
CA VAL A 170 -4.60 -2.16 18.94
C VAL A 170 -3.44 -3.15 18.79
N THR A 171 -2.36 -2.94 19.53
CA THR A 171 -1.11 -3.72 19.39
C THR A 171 -0.60 -4.28 20.71
N ASN A 172 0.12 -5.40 20.65
CA ASN A 172 0.89 -5.99 21.76
C ASN A 172 2.36 -5.50 21.77
N LEU A 173 2.58 -4.21 21.50
CA LEU A 173 3.91 -3.60 21.56
C LEU A 173 4.30 -3.27 23.01
N GLU A 174 5.47 -3.76 23.45
CA GLU A 174 6.16 -3.33 24.67
C GLU A 174 7.56 -2.81 24.28
N ASN A 175 7.95 -1.63 24.77
CA ASN A 175 9.25 -1.02 24.45
C ASN A 175 9.55 -0.95 22.94
N ASP A 176 8.53 -0.58 22.15
CA ASP A 176 8.57 -0.45 20.69
C ASP A 176 8.92 -1.77 19.94
N GLN A 177 8.66 -2.93 20.55
CA GLN A 177 8.78 -4.26 19.95
C GLN A 177 7.55 -5.12 20.26
N PHE A 178 7.19 -6.04 19.36
CA PHE A 178 6.07 -6.95 19.59
C PHE A 178 6.42 -7.99 20.65
N SER A 179 5.54 -8.14 21.65
CA SER A 179 5.80 -8.95 22.84
C SER A 179 4.93 -10.21 22.85
N ALA A 180 5.59 -11.36 22.70
CA ALA A 180 4.98 -12.67 22.84
C ALA A 180 4.40 -12.88 24.25
N ASP A 181 5.12 -12.42 25.28
CA ASP A 181 4.72 -12.53 26.68
C ASP A 181 3.46 -11.72 26.98
N LEU A 182 3.35 -10.50 26.45
CA LEU A 182 2.15 -9.69 26.58
C LEU A 182 0.97 -10.37 25.87
N GLY A 183 1.21 -10.88 24.66
CA GLY A 183 0.23 -11.65 23.91
C GLY A 183 -0.29 -12.85 24.71
N HIS A 184 0.61 -13.69 25.20
CA HIS A 184 0.27 -14.85 26.02
C HIS A 184 -0.51 -14.47 27.28
N LEU A 185 -0.09 -13.43 27.99
CA LEU A 185 -0.78 -12.93 29.19
C LEU A 185 -2.23 -12.55 28.88
N ILE A 186 -2.48 -11.78 27.82
CA ILE A 186 -3.83 -11.33 27.44
C ILE A 186 -4.67 -12.52 26.98
N LEU A 187 -4.10 -13.44 26.22
CA LEU A 187 -4.83 -14.57 25.66
C LEU A 187 -5.13 -15.67 26.70
N SER A 188 -4.42 -15.70 27.82
CA SER A 188 -4.56 -16.72 28.87
C SER A 188 -5.44 -16.31 30.06
N ASP A 189 -5.76 -15.02 30.23
CA ASP A 189 -6.55 -14.51 31.37
C ASP A 189 -7.89 -13.90 30.92
N GLU A 190 -9.00 -14.57 31.28
CA GLU A 190 -10.35 -14.14 30.90
C GLU A 190 -10.77 -12.79 31.49
N ALA A 191 -10.38 -12.50 32.74
CA ALA A 191 -10.69 -11.24 33.41
C ALA A 191 -9.95 -10.09 32.74
N LEU A 192 -8.69 -10.32 32.37
CA LEU A 192 -7.87 -9.37 31.62
C LEU A 192 -8.46 -9.10 30.23
N GLN A 193 -8.90 -10.14 29.51
CA GLN A 193 -9.59 -9.96 28.23
C GLN A 193 -10.86 -9.10 28.37
N ASN A 194 -11.66 -9.35 29.41
CA ASN A 194 -12.87 -8.58 29.65
C ASN A 194 -12.56 -7.10 29.87
N LYS A 195 -11.60 -6.81 30.76
CA LYS A 195 -11.13 -5.45 31.05
C LYS A 195 -10.55 -4.76 29.82
N LEU A 196 -9.75 -5.48 29.02
CA LEU A 196 -9.19 -4.96 27.78
C LEU A 196 -10.29 -4.58 26.78
N LEU A 197 -11.24 -5.47 26.55
CA LEU A 197 -12.35 -5.22 25.62
C LEU A 197 -13.27 -4.09 26.13
N ASP A 198 -13.50 -3.96 27.44
CA ASP A 198 -14.20 -2.81 28.03
C ASP A 198 -13.48 -1.49 27.70
N ASN A 199 -12.16 -1.45 27.91
CA ASN A 199 -11.34 -0.27 27.64
C ASN A 199 -11.28 0.08 26.15
N ILE A 200 -11.18 -0.92 25.27
CA ILE A 200 -11.22 -0.74 23.81
C ILE A 200 -12.56 -0.10 23.42
N LEU A 201 -13.69 -0.71 23.80
CA LEU A 201 -15.01 -0.24 23.37
C LEU A 201 -15.34 1.15 23.94
N ALA A 202 -15.05 1.40 25.22
CA ALA A 202 -15.24 2.72 25.84
C ALA A 202 -14.37 3.80 25.16
N THR A 203 -13.14 3.45 24.79
CA THR A 203 -12.24 4.37 24.09
C THR A 203 -12.69 4.62 22.65
N ALA A 204 -13.10 3.58 21.93
CA ALA A 204 -13.62 3.68 20.57
C ALA A 204 -14.88 4.55 20.52
N GLU A 205 -15.81 4.35 21.45
CA GLU A 205 -17.03 5.15 21.58
C GLU A 205 -16.70 6.63 21.86
N ARG A 206 -15.82 6.90 22.83
CA ARG A 206 -15.40 8.26 23.22
C ARG A 206 -14.65 9.00 22.11
N LEU A 207 -13.82 8.30 21.34
CA LEU A 207 -12.96 8.90 20.31
C LEU A 207 -13.54 8.83 18.90
N GLY A 208 -14.64 8.10 18.70
CA GLY A 208 -15.32 7.98 17.41
C GLY A 208 -14.68 6.98 16.45
N PHE A 209 -14.01 5.94 16.96
CA PHE A 209 -13.57 4.82 16.14
C PHE A 209 -14.76 3.91 15.81
N ARG A 210 -14.76 3.34 14.60
CA ARG A 210 -15.82 2.44 14.11
C ARG A 210 -15.29 1.12 13.54
N ASP A 211 -13.98 0.96 13.44
CA ASP A 211 -13.32 -0.33 13.24
C ASP A 211 -12.31 -0.55 14.38
N ILE A 212 -12.31 -1.75 14.96
CA ILE A 212 -11.31 -2.19 15.93
C ILE A 212 -10.36 -3.15 15.22
N HIS A 213 -9.14 -2.68 15.00
CA HIS A 213 -8.11 -3.41 14.27
C HIS A 213 -7.09 -4.00 15.23
N PHE A 214 -7.08 -5.33 15.34
CA PHE A 214 -6.10 -6.05 16.14
C PHE A 214 -4.86 -6.36 15.31
N ASP A 215 -3.78 -5.65 15.60
CA ASP A 215 -2.45 -5.89 15.07
C ASP A 215 -1.60 -6.56 16.14
N ILE A 216 -1.85 -7.86 16.34
CA ILE A 216 -1.25 -8.67 17.39
C ILE A 216 -0.24 -9.61 16.74
N GLU A 217 1.04 -9.24 16.79
CA GLU A 217 2.11 -9.98 16.12
C GLU A 217 3.02 -10.70 17.11
N HIS A 218 3.90 -11.56 16.59
CA HIS A 218 4.92 -12.26 17.38
C HIS A 218 4.36 -13.04 18.58
N LEU A 219 3.18 -13.67 18.40
CA LEU A 219 2.57 -14.54 19.39
C LEU A 219 3.27 -15.90 19.46
N LEU A 220 3.20 -16.55 20.62
CA LEU A 220 3.70 -17.92 20.75
C LEU A 220 2.87 -18.84 19.83
N PRO A 221 3.49 -19.80 19.11
CA PRO A 221 2.76 -20.77 18.29
C PRO A 221 1.65 -21.51 19.04
N ALA A 222 1.84 -21.76 20.35
CA ALA A 222 0.86 -22.42 21.21
C ALA A 222 -0.40 -21.58 21.46
N ASP A 223 -0.32 -20.25 21.31
CA ASP A 223 -1.43 -19.33 21.56
C ASP A 223 -2.39 -19.20 20.37
N ARG A 224 -2.17 -19.93 19.27
CA ARG A 224 -3.00 -19.87 18.05
C ARG A 224 -4.50 -20.00 18.34
N GLU A 225 -4.92 -21.03 19.09
CA GLU A 225 -6.34 -21.22 19.40
C GLU A 225 -6.85 -20.27 20.49
N ALA A 226 -5.98 -19.84 21.40
CA ALA A 226 -6.32 -18.82 22.37
C ALA A 226 -6.61 -17.49 21.67
N TYR A 227 -5.84 -17.14 20.64
CA TYR A 227 -6.07 -15.97 19.81
C TYR A 227 -7.38 -16.08 19.03
N ASN A 228 -7.63 -17.22 18.37
CA ASN A 228 -8.92 -17.47 17.70
C ASN A 228 -10.11 -17.31 18.67
N SER A 229 -9.99 -17.82 19.89
CA SER A 229 -11.05 -17.73 20.91
C SER A 229 -11.25 -16.30 21.40
N PHE A 230 -10.16 -15.56 21.63
CA PHE A 230 -10.21 -14.14 21.94
C PHE A 230 -10.89 -13.34 20.82
N LEU A 231 -10.56 -13.60 19.55
CA LEU A 231 -11.17 -12.90 18.41
C LEU A 231 -12.67 -13.18 18.30
N ARG A 232 -13.15 -14.40 18.56
CA ARG A 232 -14.60 -14.70 18.60
C ARG A 232 -15.31 -13.89 19.69
N LYS A 233 -14.72 -13.83 20.88
CA LYS A 233 -15.23 -13.02 22.00
C LYS A 233 -15.22 -11.54 21.68
N ALA A 234 -14.14 -11.03 21.09
CA ALA A 234 -14.02 -9.64 20.66
C ALA A 234 -15.05 -9.31 19.58
N ALA A 235 -15.19 -10.14 18.54
CA ALA A 235 -16.14 -9.94 17.45
C ALA A 235 -17.57 -9.83 17.97
N ALA A 236 -18.02 -10.75 18.84
CA ALA A 236 -19.36 -10.69 19.43
C ALA A 236 -19.62 -9.34 20.11
N ARG A 237 -18.69 -8.88 20.96
CA ARG A 237 -18.82 -7.63 21.72
C ARG A 237 -18.69 -6.37 20.85
N ILE A 238 -17.87 -6.42 19.81
CA ILE A 238 -17.66 -5.29 18.88
C ILE A 238 -18.87 -5.15 17.95
N HIS A 239 -19.41 -6.26 17.45
CA HIS A 239 -20.62 -6.27 16.62
C HIS A 239 -21.87 -5.83 17.38
N GLU A 240 -21.97 -6.08 18.70
CA GLU A 240 -23.04 -5.53 19.55
C GLU A 240 -23.06 -3.99 19.57
N LYS A 241 -21.91 -3.34 19.36
CA LYS A 241 -21.80 -1.87 19.22
C LYS A 241 -22.05 -1.38 17.79
N GLY A 242 -22.25 -2.28 16.83
CA GLY A 242 -22.35 -1.97 15.40
C GLY A 242 -21.02 -1.52 14.78
N TYR A 243 -19.88 -1.85 15.42
CA TYR A 243 -18.55 -1.54 14.90
C TYR A 243 -18.01 -2.72 14.07
N LEU A 244 -17.03 -2.44 13.23
CA LEU A 244 -16.28 -3.45 12.49
C LEU A 244 -15.14 -4.00 13.36
N ILE A 245 -14.76 -5.25 13.12
CA ILE A 245 -13.55 -5.87 13.65
C ILE A 245 -12.66 -6.28 12.48
N SER A 246 -11.36 -5.99 12.59
CA SER A 246 -10.36 -6.41 11.61
C SER A 246 -9.07 -6.90 12.29
N THR A 247 -8.25 -7.64 11.55
CA THR A 247 -6.95 -8.14 12.06
C THR A 247 -5.83 -7.95 11.05
N ALA A 248 -4.60 -7.75 11.53
CA ALA A 248 -3.40 -7.88 10.71
C ALA A 248 -3.01 -9.36 10.60
N LEU A 249 -2.46 -9.76 9.46
CA LEU A 249 -1.96 -11.11 9.23
C LEU A 249 -0.55 -11.08 8.63
N ALA A 250 0.36 -11.83 9.26
CA ALA A 250 1.68 -12.08 8.71
C ALA A 250 1.58 -12.83 7.37
N PRO A 251 2.42 -12.52 6.36
CA PRO A 251 2.30 -13.08 5.02
C PRO A 251 2.65 -14.58 4.99
N LYS A 252 1.64 -15.43 4.75
CA LYS A 252 1.79 -16.88 4.59
C LYS A 252 1.52 -17.31 3.15
N THR A 253 2.17 -18.38 2.70
CA THR A 253 1.86 -19.02 1.41
C THR A 253 1.29 -20.43 1.55
N SER A 254 1.14 -20.93 2.78
CA SER A 254 0.48 -22.20 3.08
C SER A 254 0.09 -22.28 4.56
N ALA A 255 -0.87 -23.15 4.89
CA ALA A 255 -1.27 -23.41 6.28
C ALA A 255 -0.13 -23.99 7.13
N ALA A 256 0.73 -24.82 6.52
CA ALA A 256 1.84 -25.49 7.17
C ALA A 256 3.06 -24.58 7.45
N GLN A 257 3.07 -23.36 6.92
CA GLN A 257 4.12 -22.39 7.22
C GLN A 257 4.11 -22.07 8.71
N SER A 258 5.23 -22.36 9.36
CA SER A 258 5.47 -22.17 10.78
C SER A 258 6.57 -21.15 11.02
N GLY A 259 6.64 -20.64 12.24
CA GLY A 259 7.61 -19.65 12.70
C GLY A 259 6.96 -18.69 13.69
N GLU A 260 7.78 -17.99 14.47
CA GLU A 260 7.35 -17.06 15.53
C GLU A 260 6.41 -15.95 15.01
N TRP A 261 6.53 -15.60 13.73
CA TRP A 261 5.69 -14.58 13.08
C TRP A 261 4.41 -15.12 12.42
N TYR A 262 4.34 -16.43 12.17
CA TYR A 262 3.32 -17.03 11.30
C TYR A 262 2.39 -18.01 12.01
N SER A 263 2.91 -18.76 12.98
CA SER A 263 2.22 -19.93 13.52
C SER A 263 0.90 -19.60 14.22
N ALA A 264 0.84 -18.47 14.92
CA ALA A 264 -0.35 -18.04 15.65
C ALA A 264 -1.43 -17.42 14.74
N HIS A 265 -1.09 -17.06 13.50
CA HIS A 265 -2.01 -16.48 12.53
C HIS A 265 -2.74 -17.56 11.72
N ASP A 266 -3.96 -17.88 12.17
CA ASP A 266 -4.88 -18.81 11.51
C ASP A 266 -5.76 -18.07 10.50
N TYR A 267 -5.34 -18.08 9.23
CA TYR A 267 -6.02 -17.36 8.16
C TYR A 267 -7.50 -17.75 8.04
N LYS A 268 -7.82 -19.05 8.16
CA LYS A 268 -9.19 -19.52 8.00
C LYS A 268 -10.07 -19.05 9.15
N ALA A 269 -9.61 -19.22 10.39
CA ALA A 269 -10.35 -18.77 11.56
C ALA A 269 -10.57 -17.26 11.53
N HIS A 270 -9.53 -16.47 11.23
CA HIS A 270 -9.68 -15.01 11.08
C HIS A 270 -10.69 -14.67 9.97
N GLY A 271 -10.59 -15.32 8.81
CA GLY A 271 -11.52 -15.13 7.69
C GLY A 271 -12.98 -15.45 8.01
N GLU A 272 -13.23 -16.39 8.94
CA GLU A 272 -14.58 -16.70 9.44
C GLU A 272 -15.07 -15.67 10.47
N ILE A 273 -14.17 -15.19 11.34
CA ILE A 273 -14.52 -14.38 12.52
C ILE A 273 -14.66 -12.88 12.20
N VAL A 274 -13.66 -12.29 11.52
CA VAL A 274 -13.57 -10.83 11.38
C VAL A 274 -14.20 -10.29 10.10
N ASP A 275 -14.51 -8.99 10.05
CA ASP A 275 -15.13 -8.35 8.88
C ASP A 275 -14.17 -8.28 7.69
N PHE A 276 -12.88 -8.06 7.97
CA PHE A 276 -11.80 -8.10 6.99
C PHE A 276 -10.43 -8.24 7.67
N VAL A 277 -9.43 -8.59 6.88
CA VAL A 277 -8.03 -8.72 7.29
C VAL A 277 -7.15 -7.78 6.48
N ILE A 278 -6.06 -7.32 7.08
CA ILE A 278 -4.97 -6.62 6.40
C ILE A 278 -3.78 -7.56 6.38
N ILE A 279 -3.37 -8.03 5.21
CA ILE A 279 -2.22 -8.93 5.09
C ILE A 279 -0.97 -8.10 4.82
N MET A 280 0.09 -8.28 5.62
CA MET A 280 1.33 -7.51 5.52
C MET A 280 2.20 -7.96 4.35
N THR A 281 1.71 -7.75 3.13
CA THR A 281 2.36 -8.12 1.86
C THR A 281 3.46 -7.14 1.45
N TYR A 282 4.37 -6.84 2.36
CA TYR A 282 5.57 -6.01 2.16
C TYR A 282 6.70 -6.47 3.10
N GLU A 283 7.87 -5.81 3.07
CA GLU A 283 9.09 -6.16 3.81
C GLU A 283 9.79 -7.47 3.38
N TRP A 284 9.79 -7.84 2.09
CA TRP A 284 10.76 -8.83 1.57
C TRP A 284 12.17 -8.24 1.52
N GLY A 285 12.30 -7.07 0.89
CA GLY A 285 13.43 -6.17 1.09
C GLY A 285 13.11 -5.24 2.25
N TYR A 286 13.75 -5.49 3.39
CA TYR A 286 13.53 -4.72 4.62
C TYR A 286 14.82 -4.09 5.11
N SER A 287 14.69 -3.10 6.00
CA SER A 287 15.83 -2.29 6.47
C SER A 287 16.97 -3.10 7.07
N GLY A 288 16.69 -4.21 7.77
CA GLY A 288 17.72 -5.09 8.34
C GLY A 288 18.16 -6.22 7.42
N GLY A 289 17.54 -6.37 6.26
CA GLY A 289 17.78 -7.43 5.28
C GLY A 289 18.62 -6.97 4.10
N PRO A 290 18.98 -7.91 3.20
CA PRO A 290 19.68 -7.57 1.98
C PRO A 290 18.81 -6.71 1.03
N PRO A 291 19.44 -5.92 0.13
CA PRO A 291 18.70 -5.10 -0.81
C PRO A 291 17.90 -5.92 -1.82
N MET A 292 16.60 -5.64 -1.90
CA MET A 292 15.68 -6.13 -2.93
C MET A 292 14.39 -5.29 -2.91
N ALA A 293 13.47 -5.55 -3.85
CA ALA A 293 12.15 -4.92 -3.82
C ALA A 293 11.44 -5.15 -2.47
N VAL A 294 10.78 -4.11 -1.95
CA VAL A 294 10.08 -4.17 -0.66
C VAL A 294 8.87 -5.10 -0.73
N SER A 295 8.09 -5.03 -1.81
CA SER A 295 6.89 -5.86 -2.05
C SER A 295 6.89 -6.44 -3.47
N PRO A 296 7.79 -7.38 -3.80
CA PRO A 296 7.88 -8.00 -5.11
C PRO A 296 6.56 -8.70 -5.47
N ILE A 297 6.00 -8.40 -6.64
CA ILE A 297 4.62 -8.78 -6.98
C ILE A 297 4.38 -10.29 -7.02
N GLY A 298 5.41 -11.09 -7.35
CA GLY A 298 5.34 -12.55 -7.37
C GLY A 298 5.08 -13.14 -5.98
N PRO A 299 5.96 -12.91 -4.99
CA PRO A 299 5.69 -13.25 -3.59
C PRO A 299 4.38 -12.70 -3.05
N VAL A 300 4.05 -11.43 -3.33
CA VAL A 300 2.76 -10.82 -2.95
C VAL A 300 1.58 -11.64 -3.49
N ARG A 301 1.59 -11.98 -4.79
CA ARG A 301 0.55 -12.81 -5.41
C ARG A 301 0.41 -14.16 -4.73
N ARG A 302 1.51 -14.85 -4.40
CA ARG A 302 1.45 -16.16 -3.73
C ARG A 302 0.77 -16.08 -2.37
N VAL A 303 1.05 -15.03 -1.60
CA VAL A 303 0.40 -14.80 -0.30
C VAL A 303 -1.10 -14.56 -0.48
N LEU A 304 -1.48 -13.71 -1.43
CA LEU A 304 -2.89 -13.40 -1.70
C LEU A 304 -3.65 -14.61 -2.24
N GLN A 305 -3.05 -15.43 -3.10
CA GLN A 305 -3.64 -16.68 -3.57
C GLN A 305 -3.84 -17.70 -2.46
N TYR A 306 -2.90 -17.78 -1.52
CA TYR A 306 -3.10 -18.59 -0.31
C TYR A 306 -4.25 -18.05 0.54
N ALA A 307 -4.29 -16.74 0.78
CA ALA A 307 -5.40 -16.12 1.51
C ALA A 307 -6.77 -16.40 0.88
N LEU A 308 -6.87 -16.36 -0.46
CA LEU A 308 -8.08 -16.70 -1.19
C LEU A 308 -8.50 -18.18 -1.04
N SER A 309 -7.58 -19.07 -0.70
CA SER A 309 -7.91 -20.47 -0.39
C SER A 309 -8.49 -20.64 1.02
N GLU A 310 -8.29 -19.67 1.91
CA GLU A 310 -8.67 -19.73 3.32
C GLU A 310 -9.86 -18.80 3.66
N MET A 311 -10.09 -17.74 2.88
CA MET A 311 -11.16 -16.78 3.13
C MET A 311 -11.70 -16.08 1.88
N PRO A 312 -12.91 -15.50 1.92
CA PRO A 312 -13.46 -14.75 0.79
C PRO A 312 -12.62 -13.54 0.39
N ALA A 313 -12.48 -13.31 -0.92
CA ALA A 313 -11.75 -12.16 -1.48
C ALA A 313 -12.24 -10.80 -0.93
N SER A 314 -13.55 -10.69 -0.67
CA SER A 314 -14.21 -9.50 -0.12
C SER A 314 -13.81 -9.16 1.32
N LYS A 315 -13.04 -10.02 1.99
CA LYS A 315 -12.45 -9.78 3.32
C LYS A 315 -10.96 -9.44 3.28
N ILE A 316 -10.30 -9.50 2.12
CA ILE A 316 -8.84 -9.35 2.04
C ILE A 316 -8.46 -7.94 1.63
N MET A 317 -7.73 -7.23 2.49
CA MET A 317 -6.99 -6.01 2.13
C MET A 317 -5.50 -6.33 1.96
N MET A 318 -4.94 -5.99 0.81
CA MET A 318 -3.53 -6.15 0.50
C MET A 318 -2.72 -5.03 1.16
N GLY A 319 -1.73 -5.36 1.99
CA GLY A 319 -0.80 -4.40 2.57
C GLY A 319 0.19 -3.87 1.52
N GLN A 320 0.46 -2.57 1.54
CA GLN A 320 1.34 -1.90 0.59
C GLN A 320 2.24 -0.87 1.26
N ASN A 321 3.54 -0.95 1.01
CA ASN A 321 4.52 0.06 1.40
C ASN A 321 4.41 1.35 0.55
N LEU A 322 4.54 2.52 1.17
CA LEU A 322 4.69 3.83 0.51
C LEU A 322 6.14 4.34 0.50
N TYR A 323 7.07 3.51 0.93
CA TYR A 323 8.50 3.77 1.00
C TYR A 323 9.28 2.76 0.18
N GLY A 324 10.49 3.17 -0.16
CA GLY A 324 11.60 2.30 -0.51
C GLY A 324 12.67 2.32 0.59
N TYR A 325 13.79 1.69 0.28
CA TYR A 325 14.99 1.70 1.11
C TYR A 325 16.23 1.98 0.26
N ASP A 326 17.17 2.67 0.89
CA ASP A 326 18.50 2.98 0.39
C ASP A 326 19.52 2.22 1.25
N TRP A 327 20.16 1.22 0.64
CA TRP A 327 21.18 0.38 1.26
C TRP A 327 22.57 0.82 0.82
N THR A 328 23.47 1.02 1.77
CA THR A 328 24.91 1.10 1.52
C THR A 328 25.49 -0.30 1.32
N LEU A 329 26.31 -0.48 0.29
CA LEU A 329 26.94 -1.75 -0.07
C LEU A 329 28.42 -1.81 0.35
N PRO A 330 28.97 -3.02 0.59
CA PRO A 330 28.28 -4.32 0.57
C PRO A 330 27.38 -4.50 1.81
N TYR A 331 26.22 -5.13 1.61
CA TYR A 331 25.35 -5.52 2.73
C TYR A 331 26.06 -6.54 3.64
N LYS A 332 25.88 -6.35 4.96
CA LYS A 332 26.36 -7.28 5.98
C LYS A 332 25.22 -7.56 6.97
N PRO A 333 24.85 -8.84 7.19
CA PRO A 333 23.89 -9.20 8.23
C PRO A 333 24.28 -8.63 9.60
N GLY A 334 23.32 -8.01 10.30
CA GLY A 334 23.56 -7.32 11.58
C GLY A 334 24.30 -5.97 11.46
N GLY A 335 24.51 -5.47 10.24
CA GLY A 335 25.09 -4.16 9.99
C GLY A 335 24.09 -3.00 10.17
N ALA A 336 24.43 -1.85 9.59
CA ALA A 336 23.54 -0.69 9.60
C ALA A 336 22.25 -0.99 8.82
N TYR A 337 21.12 -0.56 9.38
CA TYR A 337 19.82 -0.63 8.72
C TYR A 337 19.77 0.29 7.50
N ALA A 338 19.13 -0.17 6.43
CA ALA A 338 18.84 0.64 5.26
C ALA A 338 17.96 1.83 5.62
N LYS A 339 18.19 2.96 4.97
CA LYS A 339 17.43 4.18 5.22
C LYS A 339 16.12 4.14 4.43
N ALA A 340 14.99 4.27 5.12
CA ALA A 340 13.71 4.42 4.46
C ALA A 340 13.66 5.72 3.65
N VAL A 341 13.15 5.66 2.42
CA VAL A 341 13.02 6.80 1.51
C VAL A 341 11.63 6.85 0.90
N SER A 342 11.05 8.05 0.76
CA SER A 342 9.86 8.20 -0.08
C SER A 342 10.22 8.08 -1.56
N PRO A 343 9.28 7.74 -2.45
CA PRO A 343 9.48 7.77 -3.90
C PRO A 343 10.01 9.11 -4.42
N GLN A 344 9.49 10.24 -3.91
CA GLN A 344 10.01 11.56 -4.28
C GLN A 344 11.47 11.76 -3.84
N ALA A 345 11.86 11.24 -2.65
CA ALA A 345 13.24 11.30 -2.18
C ALA A 345 14.16 10.39 -3.01
N ALA A 346 13.70 9.19 -3.39
CA ALA A 346 14.44 8.29 -4.26
C ALA A 346 14.71 8.91 -5.64
N ILE A 347 13.71 9.57 -6.24
CA ILE A 347 13.88 10.34 -7.48
C ILE A 347 14.89 11.49 -7.27
N GLY A 348 14.84 12.14 -6.10
CA GLY A 348 15.81 13.16 -5.68
C GLY A 348 17.25 12.64 -5.66
N LEU A 349 17.48 11.45 -5.08
CA LEU A 349 18.78 10.79 -5.06
C LEU A 349 19.25 10.44 -6.47
N ALA A 350 18.40 9.82 -7.28
CA ALA A 350 18.74 9.48 -8.66
C ALA A 350 19.14 10.73 -9.48
N ARG A 351 18.44 11.85 -9.28
CA ARG A 351 18.81 13.13 -9.90
C ARG A 351 20.15 13.65 -9.41
N LYS A 352 20.37 13.66 -8.08
CA LYS A 352 21.59 14.18 -7.45
C LYS A 352 22.84 13.45 -7.96
N TYR A 353 22.76 12.13 -8.07
CA TYR A 353 23.89 11.29 -8.47
C TYR A 353 23.86 10.89 -9.96
N HIS A 354 23.01 11.53 -10.77
CA HIS A 354 22.86 11.26 -12.20
C HIS A 354 22.60 9.77 -12.55
N ALA A 355 21.94 9.05 -11.65
CA ALA A 355 21.59 7.65 -11.84
C ALA A 355 20.33 7.50 -12.70
N GLN A 356 20.32 6.47 -13.55
CA GLN A 356 19.13 6.07 -14.30
C GLN A 356 18.27 5.17 -13.43
N ILE A 357 16.96 5.45 -13.37
CA ILE A 357 15.99 4.58 -12.70
C ILE A 357 15.70 3.38 -13.63
N MET A 358 16.09 2.20 -13.18
CA MET A 358 15.77 0.93 -13.81
C MET A 358 14.44 0.41 -13.27
N TYR A 359 13.85 -0.56 -13.98
CA TYR A 359 12.61 -1.21 -13.54
C TYR A 359 12.74 -2.72 -13.69
N ASP A 360 12.57 -3.43 -12.59
CA ASP A 360 12.51 -4.88 -12.58
C ASP A 360 11.08 -5.31 -12.91
N TYR A 361 10.88 -5.89 -14.10
CA TYR A 361 9.57 -6.35 -14.57
C TYR A 361 9.12 -7.68 -13.93
N THR A 362 10.01 -8.41 -13.27
CA THR A 362 9.68 -9.62 -12.52
C THR A 362 9.17 -9.26 -11.12
N ALA A 363 9.86 -8.37 -10.42
CA ALA A 363 9.43 -7.85 -9.13
C ALA A 363 8.31 -6.79 -9.26
N GLN A 364 8.21 -6.14 -10.42
CA GLN A 364 7.40 -4.93 -10.65
C GLN A 364 7.79 -3.81 -9.68
N ALA A 365 9.06 -3.42 -9.69
CA ALA A 365 9.57 -2.35 -8.83
C ALA A 365 10.73 -1.58 -9.47
N PRO A 366 10.79 -0.24 -9.30
CA PRO A 366 11.92 0.56 -9.72
C PRO A 366 13.13 0.40 -8.78
N ASN A 367 14.34 0.51 -9.34
CA ASN A 367 15.58 0.54 -8.59
C ASN A 367 16.68 1.32 -9.32
N PHE A 368 17.75 1.69 -8.60
CA PHE A 368 18.98 2.21 -9.19
C PHE A 368 20.16 2.07 -8.22
N HIS A 369 21.37 2.16 -8.76
CA HIS A 369 22.61 2.24 -8.00
C HIS A 369 23.21 3.65 -8.11
N TYR A 370 23.96 4.07 -7.09
CA TYR A 370 24.78 5.27 -7.14
C TYR A 370 26.01 5.15 -6.23
N TRP A 371 26.98 6.05 -6.36
CA TRP A 371 28.12 6.16 -5.44
C TRP A 371 28.02 7.47 -4.67
N ASP A 372 28.14 7.39 -3.34
CA ASP A 372 28.17 8.56 -2.47
C ASP A 372 29.50 9.32 -2.59
N GLU A 373 29.60 10.46 -1.90
CA GLU A 373 30.77 11.32 -1.87
C GLU A 373 32.02 10.66 -1.26
N ASP A 374 31.85 9.59 -0.48
CA ASP A 374 32.91 8.79 0.10
C ASP A 374 33.29 7.57 -0.77
N GLY A 375 32.70 7.45 -1.96
CA GLY A 375 32.92 6.34 -2.89
C GLY A 375 32.24 5.02 -2.47
N ARG A 376 31.27 5.05 -1.55
CA ARG A 376 30.48 3.87 -1.19
C ARG A 376 29.37 3.69 -2.21
N GLU A 377 29.19 2.46 -2.64
CA GLU A 377 28.07 2.11 -3.52
C GLU A 377 26.78 2.03 -2.70
N HIS A 378 25.69 2.50 -3.28
CA HIS A 378 24.34 2.43 -2.75
C HIS A 378 23.42 1.78 -3.77
N VAL A 379 22.43 1.04 -3.29
CA VAL A 379 21.32 0.54 -4.10
C VAL A 379 20.00 0.96 -3.46
N VAL A 380 19.10 1.50 -4.29
CA VAL A 380 17.79 1.99 -3.86
C VAL A 380 16.71 1.16 -4.55
N TRP A 381 15.81 0.58 -3.77
CA TRP A 381 14.55 0.00 -4.26
C TRP A 381 13.39 0.79 -3.70
N PHE A 382 12.43 1.16 -4.52
CA PHE A 382 11.31 1.99 -4.11
C PHE A 382 10.04 1.66 -4.90
N GLU A 383 8.99 2.48 -4.77
CA GLU A 383 7.72 2.34 -5.51
C GLU A 383 7.53 3.51 -6.45
N ASP A 384 6.88 3.30 -7.59
CA ASP A 384 6.44 4.38 -8.45
C ASP A 384 5.07 4.08 -9.09
N ALA A 385 4.62 4.95 -9.99
CA ALA A 385 3.32 4.78 -10.65
C ALA A 385 3.17 3.41 -11.34
N ARG A 386 4.25 2.83 -11.88
CA ARG A 386 4.22 1.54 -12.59
C ARG A 386 3.97 0.40 -11.60
N SER A 387 4.72 0.36 -10.50
CA SER A 387 4.61 -0.71 -9.50
C SER A 387 3.26 -0.67 -8.79
N ILE A 388 2.76 0.52 -8.46
CA ILE A 388 1.43 0.70 -7.87
C ILE A 388 0.31 0.28 -8.83
N GLN A 389 0.39 0.65 -10.12
CA GLN A 389 -0.60 0.20 -11.10
C GLN A 389 -0.61 -1.33 -11.25
N ALA A 390 0.57 -1.97 -11.28
CA ALA A 390 0.66 -3.43 -11.33
C ALA A 390 -0.02 -4.09 -10.11
N LYS A 391 0.10 -3.48 -8.93
CA LYS A 391 -0.59 -3.95 -7.73
C LYS A 391 -2.10 -3.67 -7.73
N PHE A 392 -2.55 -2.56 -8.32
CA PHE A 392 -3.97 -2.32 -8.55
C PHE A 392 -4.59 -3.30 -9.55
N ASP A 393 -3.84 -3.65 -10.59
CA ASP A 393 -4.24 -4.68 -11.54
C ASP A 393 -4.34 -6.05 -10.85
N LEU A 394 -3.38 -6.41 -10.00
CA LEU A 394 -3.45 -7.63 -9.17
C LEU A 394 -4.66 -7.62 -8.23
N LEU A 395 -4.92 -6.49 -7.57
CA LEU A 395 -6.06 -6.31 -6.67
C LEU A 395 -7.39 -6.49 -7.43
N LYS A 396 -7.48 -6.01 -8.67
CA LYS A 396 -8.65 -6.20 -9.56
C LYS A 396 -8.77 -7.64 -10.04
N GLU A 397 -7.67 -8.22 -10.50
CA GLU A 397 -7.59 -9.61 -10.98
C GLU A 397 -8.08 -10.60 -9.92
N LEU A 398 -7.65 -10.40 -8.67
CA LEU A 398 -8.00 -11.27 -7.55
C LEU A 398 -9.31 -10.90 -6.84
N GLY A 399 -10.01 -9.84 -7.28
CA GLY A 399 -11.29 -9.44 -6.72
C GLY A 399 -11.25 -9.04 -5.23
N LEU A 400 -10.11 -8.53 -4.74
CA LEU A 400 -9.90 -8.27 -3.31
C LEU A 400 -10.73 -7.09 -2.79
N ARG A 401 -10.93 -7.02 -1.47
CA ARG A 401 -11.67 -5.92 -0.81
C ARG A 401 -11.03 -4.55 -1.06
N GLY A 402 -9.71 -4.49 -0.96
CA GLY A 402 -9.02 -3.21 -0.89
C GLY A 402 -7.52 -3.28 -0.68
N ILE A 403 -6.94 -2.12 -0.39
CA ILE A 403 -5.51 -1.93 -0.15
C ILE A 403 -5.27 -1.15 1.15
N SER A 404 -4.21 -1.47 1.87
CA SER A 404 -3.85 -0.86 3.15
C SER A 404 -2.42 -0.35 3.11
N TYR A 405 -2.21 0.95 3.31
CA TYR A 405 -0.91 1.59 3.15
C TYR A 405 -0.13 1.71 4.46
N TRP A 406 1.11 1.21 4.47
CA TRP A 406 2.14 1.57 5.44
C TRP A 406 3.14 2.51 4.77
N LYS A 407 3.26 3.77 5.16
CA LYS A 407 2.39 4.57 6.02
C LYS A 407 2.35 6.00 5.50
N LEU A 408 1.41 6.80 5.98
CA LEU A 408 1.36 8.24 5.71
C LEU A 408 2.62 8.96 6.23
N GLY A 409 2.89 10.14 5.68
CA GLY A 409 4.11 10.92 5.93
C GLY A 409 5.19 10.77 4.86
N LEU A 410 4.97 9.90 3.86
CA LEU A 410 5.88 9.65 2.75
C LEU A 410 5.32 10.21 1.45
N ALA A 411 6.04 11.16 0.84
CA ALA A 411 5.57 11.84 -0.37
C ALA A 411 5.55 10.90 -1.58
N PHE A 412 4.35 10.58 -2.06
CA PHE A 412 4.10 9.77 -3.26
C PHE A 412 2.77 10.18 -3.95
N PRO A 413 2.72 11.35 -4.61
CA PRO A 413 1.46 11.91 -5.12
C PRO A 413 0.77 11.01 -6.15
N GLN A 414 1.54 10.31 -6.98
CA GLN A 414 1.01 9.42 -8.03
C GLN A 414 0.14 8.30 -7.46
N ASN A 415 0.43 7.82 -6.24
CA ASN A 415 -0.36 6.78 -5.59
C ASN A 415 -1.83 7.18 -5.42
N TRP A 416 -2.07 8.39 -4.89
CA TRP A 416 -3.42 8.89 -4.63
C TRP A 416 -4.19 9.17 -5.93
N LEU A 417 -3.51 9.74 -6.92
CA LEU A 417 -4.08 9.95 -8.25
C LEU A 417 -4.48 8.63 -8.93
N LEU A 418 -3.65 7.60 -8.80
CA LEU A 418 -3.96 6.29 -9.36
C LEU A 418 -5.06 5.56 -8.57
N ILE A 419 -5.21 5.80 -7.25
CA ILE A 419 -6.36 5.29 -6.49
C ILE A 419 -7.65 5.83 -7.11
N ASP A 420 -7.75 7.15 -7.29
CA ASP A 420 -8.93 7.77 -7.87
C ASP A 420 -9.18 7.34 -9.30
N ASP A 421 -8.12 7.15 -10.10
CA ASP A 421 -8.25 6.68 -11.48
C ASP A 421 -8.74 5.23 -11.57
N ASN A 422 -8.38 4.39 -10.60
CA ASN A 422 -8.65 2.96 -10.65
C ASN A 422 -9.91 2.51 -9.90
N PHE A 423 -10.35 3.26 -8.88
CA PHE A 423 -11.37 2.81 -7.93
C PHE A 423 -12.39 3.90 -7.59
N ASN A 424 -13.60 3.46 -7.26
CA ASN A 424 -14.56 4.27 -6.52
C ASN A 424 -14.31 3.98 -5.02
N VAL A 425 -13.61 4.86 -4.33
CA VAL A 425 -13.26 4.66 -2.91
C VAL A 425 -14.54 4.65 -2.07
N VAL A 426 -14.74 3.58 -1.31
CA VAL A 426 -15.89 3.44 -0.41
C VAL A 426 -15.71 4.38 0.79
N LYS A 427 -16.77 5.09 1.17
CA LYS A 427 -16.86 5.88 2.41
C LYS A 427 -17.84 5.21 3.37
N LYS A 428 -17.56 5.26 4.67
CA LYS A 428 -18.32 4.59 5.72
C LYS A 428 -18.52 5.49 6.92
#